data_AF-A0A368FHU1-F1
#
_entry.id   AF-A0A368FHU1-F1
#
_cell.length_a   1.000
_cell.length_b   1.000
_cell.length_c   1.000
_cell.angle_alpha   90.00
_cell.angle_beta   90.00
_cell.angle_gamma   90.00
#
_symmetry.space_group_name_H-M   'P 1'
#
loop_
_entity.id
_entity.type
_entity.pdbx_description
1 polymer ?
#
loop_
_entity_poly.entity_id
_entity_poly.type
_entity_poly.pdbx_seq_one_letter_code
_entity_poly.pdbx_strand_id
1 'polypeptide(L)'
;MIVIIMPFVSFGMSLVATVADSLLTALVAENEQGLVLGVATSFNSFVRTFAPTISGFVLETFGFSSFALIGSLSTALGHAAILLFPLRENLLRKAKTN
;
A
#
# COMPACT_ATOMS: atom_id res chain seq x y z
N MET A 1 -2.27 -19.53 -15.37
CA MET A 1 -3.03 -18.35 -14.90
C MET A 1 -2.19 -17.40 -14.05
N ILE A 2 -1.55 -17.86 -12.96
CA ILE A 2 -0.73 -16.99 -12.08
C ILE A 2 0.39 -16.26 -12.86
N VAL A 3 1.10 -16.94 -13.76
CA VAL A 3 2.18 -16.35 -14.58
C VAL A 3 1.71 -15.21 -15.49
N ILE A 4 0.45 -15.22 -15.93
CA ILE A 4 -0.11 -14.18 -16.80
C ILE A 4 -0.55 -12.96 -15.97
N ILE A 5 -1.06 -13.19 -14.76
CA ILE A 5 -1.59 -12.12 -13.89
C ILE A 5 -0.47 -11.44 -13.10
N MET A 6 0.58 -12.17 -12.74
CA MET A 6 1.72 -11.69 -11.96
C MET A 6 2.38 -10.41 -12.50
N PRO A 7 2.68 -10.28 -13.80
CA PRO A 7 3.25 -9.05 -14.34
C PRO A 7 2.38 -7.81 -14.09
N PHE A 8 1.06 -7.92 -14.26
CA PHE A 8 0.13 -6.81 -14.06
C PHE A 8 0.00 -6.44 -12.58
N VAL A 9 -0.08 -7.45 -11.70
CA VAL A 9 -0.13 -7.23 -10.26
C VAL A 9 1.15 -6.57 -9.77
N SER A 10 2.31 -7.08 -10.20
CA SER A 10 3.61 -6.51 -9.85
C SER A 10 3.76 -5.08 -10.35
N PHE A 11 3.37 -4.80 -11.60
CA PHE A 11 3.41 -3.44 -12.15
C PHE A 11 2.52 -2.47 -11.36
N GLY A 12 1.28 -2.87 -11.07
CA GLY A 12 0.37 -2.06 -10.26
C GLY A 12 0.90 -1.82 -8.85
N MET A 13 1.41 -2.86 -8.18
CA MET A 13 2.00 -2.73 -6.85
C MET A 13 3.24 -1.83 -6.85
N SER A 14 4.11 -1.93 -7.86
CA SER A 14 5.28 -1.06 -7.99
C SER A 14 4.89 0.40 -8.12
N LEU A 15 3.90 0.72 -8.96
CA LEU A 15 3.41 2.10 -9.09
C LEU A 15 2.86 2.64 -7.76
N VAL A 16 1.99 1.86 -7.09
CA VAL A 16 1.38 2.28 -5.83
C VAL A 16 2.44 2.46 -4.75
N ALA A 17 3.38 1.53 -4.61
CA ALA A 17 4.45 1.61 -3.61
C ALA A 17 5.35 2.84 -3.86
N THR A 18 5.82 3.04 -5.09
CA THR A 18 6.69 4.18 -5.43
C THR A 18 5.99 5.52 -5.22
N VAL A 19 4.72 5.64 -5.62
CA VAL A 19 3.95 6.88 -5.41
C VAL A 19 3.68 7.13 -3.92
N ALA A 20 3.34 6.09 -3.15
CA ALA A 20 3.12 6.22 -1.71
C ALA A 20 4.39 6.67 -0.97
N ASP A 21 5.54 6.07 -1.28
CA ASP A 21 6.82 6.44 -0.67
C ASP A 21 7.25 7.87 -1.07
N SER A 22 7.03 8.24 -2.33
CA SER A 22 7.28 9.61 -2.81
C SER A 22 6.37 10.62 -2.10
N LEU A 23 5.12 10.26 -1.86
CA LEU A 23 4.17 11.10 -1.15
C LEU A 23 4.55 11.26 0.33
N LEU A 24 4.92 10.17 1.00
CA LEU A 24 5.40 10.20 2.39
C LEU A 24 6.60 11.13 2.55
N THR A 25 7.59 11.00 1.67
CA THR A 25 8.80 11.84 1.73
C THR A 25 8.53 13.30 1.36
N ALA A 26 7.57 13.59 0.48
CA ALA A 26 7.19 14.96 0.13
C ALA A 26 6.40 15.69 1.23
N LEU A 27 5.80 14.96 2.19
CA LEU A 27 4.97 15.54 3.26
C LEU A 27 5.72 15.77 4.58
N VAL A 28 6.97 15.31 4.68
CA VAL A 28 7.74 15.24 5.92
C VAL A 28 9.08 15.94 5.72
N ALA A 29 9.60 16.57 6.78
CA ALA A 29 10.90 17.24 6.75
C ALA A 29 12.05 16.25 6.50
N GLU A 30 13.14 16.69 5.86
CA GLU A 30 14.24 15.82 5.43
C GLU A 30 14.86 15.00 6.58
N ASN A 31 14.92 15.56 7.78
CA ASN A 31 15.44 14.89 8.98
C ASN A 31 14.54 13.75 9.50
N GLU A 32 13.26 13.74 9.14
CA GLU A 32 12.25 12.77 9.61
C GLU A 32 11.87 11.72 8.56
N GLN A 33 12.26 11.91 7.29
CA GLN A 33 11.94 10.99 6.19
C GLN A 33 12.38 9.55 6.47
N GLY A 34 13.59 9.36 7.01
CA GLY A 34 14.11 8.03 7.34
C GLY A 34 13.28 7.31 8.41
N LEU A 35 12.78 8.04 9.40
CA LEU A 35 11.90 7.48 10.43
C LEU A 35 10.57 7.04 9.83
N VAL A 36 9.94 7.91 9.03
CA VAL A 36 8.61 7.65 8.45
C VAL A 36 8.66 6.48 7.45
N LEU A 37 9.68 6.42 6.59
CA LEU A 37 9.91 5.28 5.70
C LEU A 37 10.26 4.00 6.48
N GLY A 38 11.02 4.12 7.57
CA GLY A 38 11.33 3.00 8.46
C GLY A 38 10.08 2.40 9.09
N VAL A 39 9.15 3.23 9.57
CA VAL A 39 7.86 2.79 10.12
C VAL A 39 7.00 2.14 9.04
N ALA A 40 6.89 2.75 7.85
CA ALA A 40 6.13 2.19 6.73
C ALA A 40 6.67 0.80 6.31
N THR A 41 8.00 0.68 6.20
CA THR A 41 8.67 -0.59 5.85
C THR A 41 8.50 -1.64 6.94
N SER A 42 8.54 -1.23 8.22
CA SER A 42 8.32 -2.12 9.37
C SER A 42 6.90 -2.70 9.35
N PHE A 43 5.90 -1.87 9.08
CA PHE A 43 4.51 -2.32 8.96
C PHE A 43 4.32 -3.26 7.77
N ASN A 44 4.93 -2.95 6.61
CA ASN A 44 4.89 -3.84 5.44
C ASN A 44 5.51 -5.21 5.76
N SER A 45 6.64 -5.22 6.46
CA SER A 45 7.31 -6.46 6.89
C SER A 45 6.47 -7.26 7.90
N PHE A 46 5.82 -6.57 8.84
CA PHE A 46 4.89 -7.18 9.78
C PHE A 46 3.74 -7.89 9.04
N VAL A 47 3.05 -7.20 8.14
CA VAL A 47 1.96 -7.79 7.34
C VAL A 47 2.47 -8.97 6.52
N ARG A 48 3.62 -8.82 5.85
CA ARG A 48 4.22 -9.89 5.01
C ARG A 48 4.61 -11.12 5.82
N THR A 49 4.90 -10.98 7.11
CA THR A 49 5.22 -12.10 8.01
C THR A 49 4.00 -12.97 8.31
N PHE A 50 2.84 -12.35 8.57
CA PHE A 50 1.62 -13.07 8.90
C PHE A 50 0.74 -13.42 7.69
N ALA A 51 0.96 -12.76 6.54
CA ALA A 51 0.18 -12.98 5.33
C ALA A 51 0.12 -14.45 4.88
N PRO A 52 1.21 -15.25 4.86
CA PRO A 52 1.14 -16.65 4.48
C PRO A 52 0.22 -17.47 5.39
N THR A 53 0.31 -17.29 6.71
CA THR A 53 -0.53 -18.01 7.68
C THR A 53 -2.00 -17.66 7.52
N ILE A 54 -2.33 -16.37 7.43
CA ILE A 54 -3.71 -15.91 7.25
C ILE A 54 -4.25 -16.36 5.90
N SER A 55 -3.47 -16.23 4.83
CA SER A 55 -3.89 -16.65 3.49
C SER A 55 -4.10 -18.16 3.40
N GLY A 56 -3.27 -18.98 4.06
CA GLY A 56 -3.46 -20.42 4.15
C GLY A 56 -4.78 -20.79 4.82
N PHE A 57 -5.08 -20.17 5.96
CA PHE A 57 -6.35 -20.37 6.67
C PHE A 57 -7.56 -19.96 5.83
N VAL A 58 -7.48 -18.81 5.15
CA VAL A 58 -8.55 -18.31 4.27
C VAL A 58 -8.75 -19.23 3.06
N LEU A 59 -7.66 -19.75 2.48
CA LEU A 59 -7.73 -20.68 1.36
C LEU A 59 -8.41 -21.99 1.75
N GLU A 60 -8.11 -22.53 2.92
CA GLU A 60 -8.73 -23.76 3.42
C GLU A 60 -10.23 -23.57 3.73
N THR A 61 -10.58 -22.43 4.34
CA THR A 61 -11.94 -22.19 4.83
C THR A 61 -12.90 -21.68 3.74
N PHE A 62 -12.42 -20.78 2.86
CA PHE A 62 -13.26 -20.05 1.90
C PHE A 62 -12.87 -20.30 0.43
N GLY A 63 -11.78 -21.02 0.17
CA GLY A 63 -11.31 -21.33 -1.18
C GLY A 63 -10.63 -20.15 -1.89
N PHE A 64 -10.14 -20.41 -3.10
CA PHE A 64 -9.29 -19.46 -3.86
C PHE A 64 -10.00 -18.17 -4.29
N SER A 65 -11.31 -18.23 -4.59
CA SER A 65 -12.08 -17.06 -5.05
C SER A 65 -12.16 -15.94 -4.01
N SER A 66 -12.02 -16.28 -2.73
CA SER A 66 -12.02 -15.30 -1.63
C SER A 66 -10.90 -14.27 -1.76
N PHE A 67 -9.74 -14.63 -2.32
CA PHE A 67 -8.62 -13.71 -2.53
C PHE A 67 -8.94 -12.61 -3.54
N ALA A 68 -9.70 -12.93 -4.60
CA ALA A 68 -10.13 -11.92 -5.57
C ALA A 68 -11.08 -10.90 -4.93
N LEU A 69 -11.97 -11.36 -4.04
CA LEU A 69 -12.88 -10.49 -3.29
C LEU A 69 -12.12 -9.61 -2.29
N ILE A 70 -11.23 -10.19 -1.48
CA ILE A 70 -10.42 -9.43 -0.51
C ILE A 70 -9.54 -8.40 -1.23
N GLY A 71 -8.89 -8.79 -2.33
CA GLY A 71 -8.04 -7.90 -3.12
C GLY A 71 -8.82 -6.75 -3.78
N SER A 72 -9.99 -7.04 -4.35
CA SER A 72 -10.83 -6.00 -4.98
C SER A 72 -11.46 -5.05 -3.96
N LEU A 73 -11.97 -5.57 -2.84
CA LEU A 73 -12.54 -4.75 -1.76
C LEU A 73 -11.49 -3.85 -1.11
N SER A 74 -10.31 -4.39 -0.78
CA SER A 74 -9.23 -3.59 -0.20
C SER A 74 -8.75 -2.48 -1.14
N THR A 75 -8.63 -2.79 -2.44
CA THR A 75 -8.30 -1.79 -3.47
C THR A 75 -9.38 -0.71 -3.58
N ALA A 76 -10.65 -1.09 -3.60
CA ALA A 76 -11.78 -0.15 -3.69
C ALA A 76 -11.84 0.77 -2.45
N LEU A 77 -11.64 0.22 -1.26
CA LEU A 77 -11.57 1.00 -0.02
C LEU A 77 -10.39 1.98 -0.01
N GLY A 78 -9.22 1.57 -0.50
CA GLY A 78 -8.07 2.45 -0.64
C GLY A 78 -8.35 3.63 -1.58
N HIS A 79 -8.96 3.37 -2.73
CA HIS A 79 -9.36 4.44 -3.66
C HIS A 79 -10.44 5.35 -3.05
N ALA A 80 -11.42 4.79 -2.35
CA ALA A 80 -12.44 5.57 -1.65
C ALA A 80 -11.81 6.49 -0.59
N ALA A 81 -10.82 6.01 0.17
CA ALA A 81 -10.10 6.83 1.14
C ALA A 81 -9.36 8.00 0.47
N ILE A 82 -8.68 7.75 -0.65
CA ILE A 82 -8.00 8.81 -1.42
C ILE A 82 -8.99 9.86 -1.93
N LEU A 83 -10.16 9.43 -2.41
CA LEU A 83 -11.21 10.34 -2.90
C LEU A 83 -11.84 11.17 -1.77
N LEU A 84 -12.05 10.56 -0.59
CA LEU A 84 -12.64 11.24 0.56
C LEU A 84 -11.66 12.19 1.25
N PHE A 85 -10.37 11.89 1.21
CA PHE A 85 -9.30 12.70 1.76
C PHE A 85 -8.35 13.19 0.65
N PRO A 86 -8.82 14.09 -0.24
CA PRO A 86 -8.01 14.55 -1.35
C PRO A 86 -6.77 15.26 -0.83
N LEU A 87 -5.62 14.87 -1.38
CA LEU A 87 -4.34 15.45 -1.03
C LEU A 87 -4.36 16.95 -1.34
N ARG A 88 -4.25 17.79 -0.30
CA ARG A 88 -4.18 19.24 -0.48
C ARG A 88 -2.76 19.62 -0.90
N GLU A 89 -2.58 20.12 -2.12
CA GLU A 89 -1.29 20.58 -2.66
C GLU A 89 -0.59 21.61 -1.76
N ASN A 90 -1.36 22.40 -1.00
CA ASN A 90 -0.83 23.35 -0.03
C ASN A 90 -0.01 22.69 1.10
N LEU A 91 -0.31 21.43 1.44
CA LEU A 91 0.46 20.67 2.43
C LEU A 91 1.84 20.28 1.90
N LEU A 92 1.92 19.92 0.62
CA LEU A 92 3.19 19.61 -0.05
C LEU A 92 4.10 20.84 -0.11
N ARG A 93 3.53 22.03 -0.38
CA ARG A 93 4.30 23.28 -0.40
C ARG A 93 4.81 23.68 0.99
N LYS A 94 3.98 23.51 2.02
CA LYS A 94 4.34 23.85 3.41
C LYS A 94 5.45 22.95 3.97
N ALA A 95 5.46 21.66 3.60
CA ALA A 95 6.51 20.72 3.99
C ALA A 95 7.87 21.10 3.39
N LYS A 96 7.91 21.65 2.18
CA LYS A 96 9.15 22.06 1.50
C LYS A 96 9.75 23.39 2.01
N THR A 97 8.97 24.20 2.72
CA THR A 97 9.38 25.53 3.23
C THR A 97 9.84 25.53 4.70
N ASN A 98 9.72 24.40 5.41
CA ASN A 98 10.32 24.19 6.73
C ASN A 98 11.58 23.35 6.60
#